data_AF-A0A1I5Z0T5-F1
#
_entry.id   AF-A0A1I5Z0T5-F1
#
_cell.length_a   1.000
_cell.length_b   1.000
_cell.length_c   1.000
_cell.angle_alpha   90.00
_cell.angle_beta   90.00
_cell.angle_gamma   90.00
#
_symmetry.space_group_name_H-M   'P 1'
#
loop_
_entity.id
_entity.type
_entity.pdbx_description
1 polymer ?
#
loop_
_entity_poly.entity_id
_entity_poly.type
_entity_poly.pdbx_seq_one_letter_code
_entity_poly.pdbx_strand_id
1 'polypeptide(L)'
;MSIVYQTDKRSGITYAYESKSYWDKETKMPRCKRTLIGRVDPETGEIKPTDGRCRKNSPYQKAEPTAEEKIMERLRGMKVSELKKEIVRLELELEAVKSKK
;
A
#
# COMPACT_ATOMS: atom_id res chain seq x y z
N MET A 1 -10.82 -2.49 18.02
CA MET A 1 -10.03 -3.39 17.15
C MET A 1 -9.03 -4.12 18.00
N SER A 2 -8.78 -5.40 17.76
CA SER A 2 -7.82 -6.20 18.53
C SER A 2 -6.96 -7.07 17.62
N ILE A 3 -5.75 -7.41 18.06
CA ILE A 3 -4.89 -8.39 17.37
C ILE A 3 -5.16 -9.75 18.01
N VAL A 4 -5.42 -10.75 17.17
CA VAL A 4 -5.65 -12.13 17.58
C VAL A 4 -4.54 -13.00 17.01
N TYR A 5 -3.88 -13.75 17.88
CA TYR A 5 -2.87 -14.72 17.48
C TYR A 5 -3.48 -16.10 17.33
N GLN A 6 -3.16 -16.78 16.24
CA GLN A 6 -3.60 -18.13 15.98
C GLN A 6 -2.42 -18.98 15.52
N THR A 7 -2.12 -20.02 16.31
CA THR A 7 -1.05 -20.97 16.01
C THR A 7 -1.60 -22.14 15.22
N ASP A 8 -1.03 -22.38 14.03
CA ASP A 8 -1.31 -23.58 13.25
C ASP A 8 -0.57 -24.77 13.87
N LYS A 9 -1.32 -25.74 14.39
CA LYS A 9 -0.76 -26.93 15.05
C LYS A 9 0.03 -27.84 14.11
N ARG A 10 -0.21 -27.77 12.79
CA ARG A 10 0.47 -28.62 11.81
C ARG A 10 1.87 -28.11 11.50
N SER A 11 2.00 -26.80 11.33
CA SER A 11 3.25 -26.14 10.92
C SER A 11 4.01 -25.47 12.08
N GLY A 12 3.36 -25.31 13.23
CA GLY A 12 3.90 -24.57 14.38
C GLY A 12 3.92 -23.04 14.17
N ILE A 13 3.46 -22.54 13.02
CA ILE A 13 3.52 -21.12 12.68
C ILE A 13 2.38 -20.37 13.38
N THR A 14 2.72 -19.29 14.09
CA THR A 14 1.75 -18.38 14.67
C THR A 14 1.44 -17.24 13.70
N TYR A 15 0.16 -17.03 13.41
CA TYR A 15 -0.33 -15.97 12.54
C TYR A 15 -1.01 -14.89 13.38
N ALA A 16 -0.82 -13.63 12.99
CA ALA A 16 -1.46 -12.48 13.60
C ALA A 16 -2.57 -11.93 12.69
N TYR A 17 -3.76 -11.76 13.28
CA TYR A 17 -4.94 -11.26 12.60
C TYR A 17 -5.45 -9.97 13.26
N GLU A 18 -5.78 -8.99 12.43
CA GLU A 18 -6.52 -7.79 12.84
C GLU A 18 -8.02 -8.14 12.91
N SER A 19 -8.64 -7.97 14.08
CA SER A 19 -10.06 -8.25 14.31
C SER A 19 -10.88 -6.96 14.36
N LYS A 20 -11.74 -6.77 13.36
CA LYS A 20 -12.68 -5.65 13.20
C LYS A 20 -14.11 -6.12 13.50
N SER A 21 -14.67 -5.69 14.63
CA SER A 21 -16.10 -5.87 14.93
C SER A 21 -16.92 -4.76 14.27
N TYR A 22 -18.03 -5.13 13.62
CA TYR A 22 -18.97 -4.20 13.02
C TYR A 22 -20.41 -4.65 13.29
N TRP A 23 -21.34 -3.70 13.35
CA TRP A 23 -22.77 -3.99 13.42
C TRP A 23 -23.29 -4.24 12.02
N ASP A 24 -23.81 -5.44 11.78
CA ASP A 24 -24.43 -5.77 10.50
C ASP A 24 -25.89 -5.30 10.49
N LYS A 25 -26.22 -4.37 9.59
CA LYS A 25 -27.54 -3.74 9.52
C LYS A 25 -28.62 -4.65 8.93
N GLU A 26 -28.23 -5.60 8.09
CA GLU A 26 -29.17 -6.53 7.46
C GLU A 26 -29.63 -7.57 8.47
N THR A 27 -28.67 -8.21 9.14
CA THR A 27 -28.94 -9.26 10.13
C THR A 27 -29.22 -8.71 11.53
N LYS A 28 -28.99 -7.41 11.77
CA LYS A 28 -29.13 -6.72 13.07
C LYS A 28 -28.36 -7.41 14.20
N MET A 29 -27.15 -7.88 13.91
CA MET A 29 -26.29 -8.59 14.85
C MET A 29 -24.84 -8.08 14.78
N PRO A 30 -24.08 -8.18 15.88
CA PRO A 30 -22.65 -7.91 15.84
C PRO A 30 -21.93 -9.00 15.03
N ARG A 31 -21.09 -8.58 14.08
CA ARG A 31 -20.23 -9.46 13.27
C ARG A 31 -18.77 -9.04 13.42
N CYS A 32 -17.86 -9.95 13.12
CA CYS A 32 -16.42 -9.70 13.17
C CYS A 32 -15.76 -10.17 11.89
N LYS A 33 -14.86 -9.35 11.33
CA LYS A 33 -14.00 -9.69 10.20
C LYS A 33 -12.55 -9.74 10.65
N ARG A 34 -11.84 -10.80 10.29
CA ARG A 34 -10.41 -10.98 10.57
C ARG A 34 -9.59 -10.78 9.29
N THR A 35 -8.56 -9.95 9.37
CA THR A 35 -7.61 -9.70 8.27
C THR A 35 -6.24 -10.19 8.67
N LEU A 36 -5.61 -11.03 7.85
CA LEU A 36 -4.25 -11.51 8.11
C LEU A 36 -3.26 -10.34 8.00
N ILE A 37 -2.55 -10.03 9.10
CA ILE A 37 -1.49 -9.03 9.14
C ILE A 37 -0.17 -9.69 8.71
N GLY A 38 0.15 -10.84 9.29
CA GLY A 38 1.42 -11.53 9.07
C GLY A 38 1.62 -12.77 9.93
N ARG A 39 2.85 -13.28 9.92
CA ARG A 39 3.35 -14.34 10.80
C ARG A 39 4.09 -13.73 11.97
N VAL A 40 3.99 -14.34 13.14
CA VAL A 40 4.72 -13.94 14.35
C VAL A 40 6.06 -14.66 14.36
N ASP A 41 7.12 -13.91 14.55
CA ASP A 41 8.45 -14.46 14.81
C ASP A 41 8.49 -15.03 16.24
N PRO A 42 8.80 -16.32 16.43
CA PRO A 42 8.82 -16.93 17.77
C PRO A 42 9.91 -16.36 18.69
N GLU A 43 10.98 -15.79 18.14
CA GLU A 43 12.10 -15.27 18.94
C GLU A 43 11.88 -13.80 19.32
N THR A 44 11.43 -12.98 18.38
CA THR A 44 11.27 -11.53 18.61
C THR A 44 9.86 -11.11 18.99
N GLY A 45 8.86 -11.97 18.75
CA GLY A 45 7.44 -11.63 18.91
C GLY A 45 6.93 -10.62 17.88
N GLU A 46 7.76 -10.23 16.91
CA GLU A 46 7.37 -9.26 15.88
C GLU A 46 6.48 -9.89 14.82
N ILE A 47 5.55 -9.09 14.29
CA ILE A 47 4.64 -9.53 13.21
C ILE A 47 5.30 -9.22 11.87
N LYS A 48 5.85 -10.24 11.21
CA LYS A 48 6.43 -10.15 9.87
C LYS A 48 5.34 -10.37 8.80
N PRO A 49 5.22 -9.49 7.79
CA PRO A 49 4.24 -9.66 6.74
C PRO A 49 4.48 -10.97 6.00
N THR A 50 3.41 -11.68 5.67
CA THR A 50 3.51 -12.91 4.87
C THR A 50 3.97 -12.56 3.45
N ASP A 51 4.73 -13.47 2.83
CA ASP A 51 5.29 -13.47 1.45
C ASP A 51 4.29 -13.13 0.31
N GLY A 52 3.02 -12.85 0.62
CA GLY A 52 2.07 -12.31 -0.35
C GLY A 52 1.80 -13.26 -1.52
N ARG A 53 2.01 -14.57 -1.35
CA ARG A 53 1.61 -15.57 -2.33
C ARG A 53 0.13 -15.33 -2.68
N CYS A 54 -0.15 -15.20 -3.97
CA CYS A 54 -1.45 -14.79 -4.55
C CYS A 54 -1.88 -13.32 -4.36
N ARG A 55 -1.08 -12.42 -3.74
CA ARG A 55 -1.41 -10.97 -3.70
C ARG A 55 -1.26 -10.31 -5.06
N LYS A 56 -0.19 -10.64 -5.82
CA LYS A 56 0.12 -10.01 -7.12
C LYS A 56 -1.02 -10.09 -8.17
N ASN A 57 -1.91 -11.07 -8.04
CA ASN A 57 -3.05 -11.28 -8.94
C ASN A 57 -4.40 -10.96 -8.28
N SER A 58 -4.41 -10.31 -7.10
CA SER A 58 -5.68 -9.97 -6.46
C SER A 58 -6.35 -8.83 -7.24
N PRO A 59 -7.60 -9.01 -7.70
CA PRO A 59 -8.35 -7.96 -8.40
C PRO A 59 -8.66 -6.74 -7.50
N TYR A 60 -8.33 -6.82 -6.21
CA TYR A 60 -8.51 -5.75 -5.22
C TYR A 60 -7.22 -4.99 -4.89
N GLN A 61 -6.07 -5.38 -5.45
CA GLN A 61 -4.81 -4.66 -5.21
C GLN A 61 -4.68 -3.52 -6.23
N LYS A 62 -4.86 -2.28 -5.76
CA LYS A 62 -4.44 -1.11 -6.55
C LYS A 62 -2.92 -1.05 -6.49
N ALA A 63 -2.25 -1.12 -7.64
CA ALA A 63 -0.81 -0.84 -7.70
C ALA A 63 -0.58 0.58 -7.18
N GLU A 64 0.50 0.80 -6.42
CA GLU A 64 0.89 2.17 -6.12
C GLU A 64 1.18 2.89 -7.44
N PRO A 65 0.65 4.11 -7.64
CA PRO A 65 0.88 4.80 -8.89
C PRO A 65 2.36 5.10 -9.02
N THR A 66 2.87 4.77 -10.20
CA THR A 66 4.24 5.01 -10.63
C THR A 66 4.54 6.50 -10.52
N ALA A 67 5.81 6.88 -10.32
CA ALA A 67 6.19 8.29 -10.27
C ALA A 67 5.70 9.06 -11.51
N GLU A 68 5.75 8.41 -12.67
CA GLU A 68 5.21 8.92 -13.94
C GLU A 68 3.70 9.17 -13.88
N GLU A 69 2.92 8.23 -13.33
CA GLU A 69 1.45 8.34 -13.23
C GLU A 69 1.04 9.48 -12.29
N LYS A 70 1.77 9.67 -11.19
CA LYS A 70 1.57 10.80 -10.27
C LYS A 70 1.86 12.14 -10.95
N ILE A 71 2.93 12.19 -11.75
CA ILE A 71 3.29 13.39 -12.53
C ILE A 71 2.21 13.67 -13.57
N MET A 72 1.77 12.66 -14.32
CA MET A 72 0.71 12.79 -15.33
C MET A 72 -0.63 13.24 -14.74
N GLU A 73 -1.00 12.73 -13.57
CA GLU A 73 -2.20 13.17 -12.85
C GLU A 73 -2.12 14.65 -12.46
N ARG A 74 -0.98 15.10 -11.94
CA ARG A 74 -0.74 16.51 -11.61
C ARG A 74 -0.85 17.42 -12.84
N LEU A 75 -0.37 16.94 -13.99
CA LEU A 75 -0.36 17.71 -15.24
C LEU A 75 -1.73 17.73 -15.95
N ARG A 76 -2.64 16.80 -15.60
CA ARG A 76 -3.94 16.58 -16.29
C ARG A 76 -4.89 17.78 -16.31
N GLY A 77 -4.62 18.82 -15.51
CA GLY A 77 -5.44 20.04 -15.43
C GLY A 77 -4.69 21.36 -15.68
N MET A 78 -3.40 21.32 -16.02
CA MET A 78 -2.64 22.56 -16.26
C MET A 78 -2.89 23.13 -17.65
N LYS A 79 -2.83 24.47 -17.76
CA LYS A 79 -2.93 25.13 -19.07
C LYS A 79 -1.65 24.92 -19.86
N VAL A 80 -1.78 24.82 -21.18
CA VAL A 80 -0.65 24.65 -22.10
C VAL A 80 0.41 25.77 -21.94
N SER A 81 -0.02 27.00 -21.61
CA SER A 81 0.89 28.12 -21.33
C SER A 81 1.74 27.92 -20.07
N GLU A 82 1.20 27.28 -19.04
CA GLU A 82 1.90 26.99 -17.78
C GLU A 82 2.88 25.82 -17.98
N LEU A 83 2.44 24.77 -18.69
CA LEU A 83 3.29 23.64 -19.07
C LEU A 83 4.51 24.09 -19.87
N LYS A 84 4.31 24.97 -20.87
CA LYS A 84 5.42 25.52 -21.67
C LYS A 84 6.43 26.30 -20.84
N LYS A 85 5.98 27.10 -19.85
CA LYS A 85 6.87 27.84 -18.95
C LYS A 85 7.68 26.89 -18.07
N GLU A 86 7.03 25.84 -17.56
CA GLU A 86 7.70 24.85 -16.70
C GLU A 86 8.72 24.02 -17.47
N ILE A 87 8.43 23.64 -18.73
CA ILE A 87 9.39 22.96 -19.61
C ILE A 87 10.65 23.82 -19.81
N VAL A 88 10.47 25.10 -20.17
CA VAL A 88 11.62 26.01 -20.37
C VAL A 88 12.46 26.15 -19.10
N ARG A 89 11.81 26.22 -17.93
CA ARG A 89 12.50 26.27 -16.65
C ARG A 89 13.31 24.99 -16.37
N LEU A 90 12.71 23.83 -16.56
CA LEU A 90 13.37 22.53 -16.32
C LEU A 90 14.55 22.31 -17.27
N GLU A 91 14.43 22.73 -18.53
CA GLU A 91 15.53 22.67 -19.50
C GLU A 91 16.74 23.50 -19.05
N LEU A 92 16.50 24.72 -18.55
CA LEU A 92 17.56 25.58 -17.99
C LEU A 92 18.20 24.97 -16.74
N GLU A 93 17.41 24.38 -15.85
CA GLU A 93 17.94 23.69 -14.66
C GLU A 93 18.80 22.47 -15.05
N LEU A 94 18.36 21.68 -16.04
CA LEU A 94 19.13 20.54 -16.56
C LEU A 94 20.43 20.97 -17.22
N GLU A 95 20.41 22.06 -17.98
CA GLU A 95 21.60 22.62 -18.60
C GLU A 95 22.61 23.12 -17.56
N ALA A 96 22.14 23.80 -16.51
CA ALA A 96 22.96 24.24 -15.39
C ALA A 96 23.58 23.07 -14.60
N VAL A 97 22.84 21.97 -14.42
CA VAL A 97 23.34 20.75 -13.77
C VAL A 97 24.33 20.01 -14.66
N LYS A 98 24.10 19.94 -15.97
CA LYS A 98 25.05 19.36 -16.93
C LYS A 98 26.36 20.13 -17.00
N SER A 99 26.32 21.46 -16.91
CA SER A 99 27.51 22.32 -16.97
C SER A 99 28.34 22.30 -15.67
N LYS A 100 27.75 21.84 -14.55
CA LYS A 100 28.42 21.66 -13.25
C LYS A 100 29.12 20.30 -13.08
N LYS A 101 29.08 19.45 -14.10
CA LYS A 101 29.63 18.09 -14.08
C LYS A 101 30.81 18.00 -15.02
#